data_AF-A0A9D1YHY5-F1
#
_entry.id   AF-A0A9D1YHY5-F1
#
_cell.length_a   1.000
_cell.length_b   1.000
_cell.length_c   1.000
_cell.angle_alpha   90.00
_cell.angle_beta   90.00
_cell.angle_gamma   90.00
#
_symmetry.space_group_name_H-M   'P 1'
#
loop_
_entity.id
_entity.type
_entity.pdbx_description
1 polymer ?
#
loop_
_entity_poly.entity_id
_entity_poly.type
_entity_poly.pdbx_seq_one_letter_code
_entity_poly.pdbx_strand_id
1 'polypeptide(L)'
;MGNPRQKSKDILSQTDQAALAGRRWLPRTLFCVVVLAVLVGLGVWLNQPREGEATAASQLVFTPARVTAVLSDNAAPDEENGEGRRVGTQELEIQLLSGPHKDEILPLTNHMSALFNVDVEEGDRVIVRLITQEDGTYYAAMFNYDRGLVMGITLLVFCAVLALLGGWKGIRALLGLVFTLACVWFLLIPGLIRGLPGIPFTVAIAGVTAAACLLLLDGFTRKSFCAILGCIGGVAAAGIFAALVGVATPLNGFNMSEAENLLLYGAEQGLHVSGLLVCGVLVAALGAVMDVSMSIASALWELRVNNPDLPARDLFRSGMNIGKDAMGTMANTLILAFAGSSLNTLLLARVYDIPFAQLINTDFICVEILQSVAGSMGILLTVPLVTAVSAKLMTADRVQHSTKTPQRI
;
A
#
# COMPACT_ATOMS: atom_id res chain seq x y z
N MET A 1 -38.84 -23.34 44.55
CA MET A 1 -37.77 -24.35 44.30
C MET A 1 -37.82 -24.77 42.85
N GLY A 2 -36.87 -24.33 42.03
CA GLY A 2 -36.83 -24.62 40.59
C GLY A 2 -36.41 -26.07 40.31
N ASN A 3 -37.09 -26.72 39.38
CA ASN A 3 -36.93 -28.14 39.05
C ASN A 3 -35.49 -28.45 38.55
N PRO A 4 -34.69 -29.26 39.28
CA PRO A 4 -33.28 -29.51 38.95
C PRO A 4 -33.07 -30.21 37.60
N ARG A 5 -34.08 -30.91 37.05
CA ARG A 5 -34.01 -31.53 35.72
C ARG A 5 -34.06 -30.54 34.56
N GLN A 6 -34.62 -29.34 34.77
CA GLN A 6 -34.73 -28.32 33.72
C GLN A 6 -33.43 -27.52 33.61
N LYS A 7 -32.82 -27.20 34.76
CA LYS A 7 -31.49 -26.57 34.84
C LYS A 7 -30.39 -27.44 34.19
N SER A 8 -30.45 -28.77 34.37
CA SER A 8 -29.50 -29.70 33.75
C SER A 8 -29.62 -29.80 32.22
N LYS A 9 -30.84 -29.72 31.67
CA LYS A 9 -31.06 -29.70 30.20
C LYS A 9 -30.62 -28.38 29.56
N ASP A 10 -30.84 -27.25 30.23
CA ASP A 10 -30.41 -25.95 29.73
C ASP A 10 -28.87 -25.83 29.69
N ILE A 11 -28.17 -26.37 30.69
CA ILE A 11 -26.70 -26.41 30.75
C ILE A 11 -26.13 -27.30 29.63
N LEU A 12 -26.70 -28.51 29.42
CA LEU A 12 -26.30 -29.40 28.31
C LEU A 12 -26.51 -28.74 26.93
N SER A 13 -27.60 -27.99 26.75
CA SER A 13 -27.88 -27.28 25.49
C SER A 13 -26.91 -26.12 25.21
N GLN A 14 -26.47 -25.40 26.26
CA GLN A 14 -25.49 -24.31 26.13
C GLN A 14 -24.08 -24.84 25.83
N THR A 15 -23.67 -25.95 26.46
CA THR A 15 -22.38 -26.59 26.16
C THR A 15 -22.32 -27.16 24.75
N ASP A 16 -23.41 -27.75 24.24
CA ASP A 16 -23.48 -28.24 22.87
C ASP A 16 -23.49 -27.11 21.84
N GLN A 17 -24.18 -25.98 22.12
CA GLN A 17 -24.14 -24.79 21.26
C GLN A 17 -22.75 -24.13 21.23
N ALA A 18 -22.05 -24.08 22.36
CA ALA A 18 -20.66 -23.58 22.42
C ALA A 18 -19.68 -24.52 21.69
N ALA A 19 -19.85 -25.83 21.79
CA ALA A 19 -19.05 -26.82 21.07
C ALA A 19 -19.31 -26.80 19.55
N LEU A 20 -20.55 -26.60 19.12
CA LEU A 20 -20.92 -26.41 17.70
C LEU A 20 -20.42 -25.07 17.13
N ALA A 21 -20.39 -24.01 17.94
CA ALA A 21 -19.80 -22.71 17.56
C ALA A 21 -18.27 -22.80 17.40
N GLY A 22 -17.57 -23.51 18.29
CA GLY A 22 -16.14 -23.78 18.18
C GLY A 22 -15.76 -24.64 16.97
N ARG A 23 -16.62 -25.60 16.58
CA ARG A 23 -16.38 -26.52 15.46
C ARG A 23 -16.49 -25.86 14.07
N ARG A 24 -17.19 -24.72 13.95
CA ARG A 24 -17.24 -23.91 12.71
C ARG A 24 -16.06 -22.97 12.54
N TRP A 25 -15.32 -22.67 13.62
CA TRP A 25 -14.11 -21.84 13.56
C TRP A 25 -12.90 -22.61 13.02
N LEU A 26 -12.74 -23.88 13.40
CA LEU A 26 -11.63 -24.74 12.94
C LEU A 26 -11.43 -24.79 11.41
N PRO A 27 -12.45 -25.04 10.56
CA PRO A 27 -12.24 -25.10 9.11
C PRO A 27 -11.90 -23.73 8.52
N ARG A 28 -12.36 -22.64 9.12
CA ARG A 28 -12.07 -21.26 8.69
C ARG A 28 -10.65 -20.85 9.01
N THR A 29 -10.20 -21.13 10.24
CA THR A 29 -8.81 -20.88 10.64
C THR A 29 -7.85 -21.75 9.84
N LEU A 30 -8.21 -23.01 9.57
CA LEU A 30 -7.42 -23.90 8.73
C LEU A 30 -7.30 -23.38 7.30
N PHE A 31 -8.39 -22.93 6.68
CA PHE A 31 -8.35 -22.34 5.34
C PHE A 31 -7.46 -21.09 5.29
N CYS A 32 -7.58 -20.18 6.26
CA CYS A 32 -6.71 -19.00 6.33
C CYS A 32 -5.23 -19.37 6.49
N VAL A 33 -4.92 -20.37 7.34
CA VAL A 33 -3.55 -20.83 7.55
C VAL A 33 -2.98 -21.48 6.28
N VAL A 34 -3.78 -22.26 5.55
CA VAL A 34 -3.36 -22.86 4.27
C VAL A 34 -3.10 -21.78 3.22
N VAL A 35 -4.00 -20.80 3.07
CA VAL A 35 -3.80 -19.69 2.14
C VAL A 35 -2.54 -18.90 2.51
N LEU A 36 -2.33 -18.59 3.78
CA LEU A 36 -1.14 -17.90 4.24
C LEU A 36 0.13 -18.72 3.97
N ALA A 37 0.10 -20.03 4.22
CA ALA A 37 1.22 -20.92 3.93
C ALA A 37 1.55 -20.99 2.43
N VAL A 38 0.54 -21.00 1.56
CA VAL A 38 0.73 -20.93 0.10
C VAL A 38 1.35 -19.59 -0.29
N LEU A 39 0.90 -18.47 0.27
CA LEU A 39 1.48 -17.15 -0.02
C LEU A 39 2.92 -17.04 0.49
N VAL A 40 3.22 -17.55 1.68
CA VAL A 40 4.58 -17.60 2.20
C VAL A 40 5.45 -18.51 1.33
N GLY A 41 4.97 -19.69 0.96
CA GLY A 41 5.69 -20.60 0.07
C GLY A 41 5.96 -19.99 -1.31
N LEU A 42 4.98 -19.30 -1.89
CA LEU A 42 5.13 -18.56 -3.13
C LEU A 42 6.13 -17.41 -2.96
N GLY A 43 6.09 -16.68 -1.84
CA GLY A 43 7.05 -15.61 -1.54
C GLY A 43 8.46 -16.12 -1.36
N VAL A 44 8.65 -17.26 -0.67
CA VAL A 44 9.96 -17.90 -0.54
C VAL A 44 10.47 -18.34 -1.92
N TRP A 45 9.64 -19.02 -2.71
CA TRP A 45 10.00 -19.40 -4.08
C TRP A 45 10.34 -18.18 -4.95
N LEU A 46 9.56 -17.10 -4.80
CA LEU A 46 9.79 -15.84 -5.47
C LEU A 46 10.97 -15.02 -4.90
N ASN A 47 11.59 -15.39 -3.79
CA ASN A 47 12.77 -14.68 -3.28
C ASN A 47 14.03 -15.54 -3.31
N GLN A 48 13.97 -16.72 -3.95
CA GLN A 48 15.17 -17.52 -4.18
C GLN A 48 16.13 -16.78 -5.12
N PRO A 49 17.41 -16.61 -4.74
CA PRO A 49 18.43 -15.99 -5.58
C PRO A 49 18.58 -16.77 -6.90
N ARG A 50 18.73 -16.09 -8.03
CA ARG A 50 19.11 -16.76 -9.28
C ARG A 50 20.63 -16.89 -9.34
N GLU A 51 21.12 -18.04 -9.79
CA GLU A 51 22.55 -18.28 -9.98
C GLU A 51 23.15 -17.21 -10.91
N GLY A 52 24.14 -16.45 -10.42
CA GLY A 52 24.84 -15.40 -11.18
C GLY A 52 24.47 -13.95 -10.84
N GLU A 53 23.54 -13.70 -9.90
CA GLU A 53 23.20 -12.34 -9.46
C GLU A 53 24.29 -11.72 -8.57
N ALA A 54 25.27 -11.05 -9.18
CA ALA A 54 25.90 -9.92 -8.51
C ALA A 54 24.85 -8.81 -8.43
N THR A 55 24.19 -8.67 -7.28
CA THR A 55 23.31 -7.53 -7.05
C THR A 55 24.16 -6.28 -7.22
N ALA A 56 23.74 -5.30 -8.05
CA ALA A 56 24.43 -4.00 -8.14
C ALA A 56 24.58 -3.31 -6.76
N ALA A 57 23.77 -3.74 -5.78
CA ALA A 57 23.87 -3.39 -4.37
C ALA A 57 25.15 -3.90 -3.66
N SER A 58 25.86 -4.88 -4.21
CA SER A 58 27.09 -5.43 -3.60
C SER A 58 28.27 -4.46 -3.61
N GLN A 59 28.25 -3.45 -4.48
CA GLN A 59 29.29 -2.41 -4.56
C GLN A 59 28.94 -1.14 -3.76
N LEU A 60 27.68 -0.98 -3.32
CA LEU A 60 27.16 0.25 -2.70
C LEU A 60 26.63 -0.04 -1.29
N VAL A 61 27.53 -0.05 -0.31
CA VAL A 61 27.17 -0.33 1.08
C VAL A 61 26.86 0.97 1.82
N PHE A 62 25.59 1.16 2.20
CA PHE A 62 25.18 2.26 3.06
C PHE A 62 25.29 1.84 4.52
N THR A 63 25.99 2.64 5.33
CA THR A 63 26.26 2.34 6.74
C THR A 63 25.95 3.55 7.61
N PRO A 64 25.22 3.39 8.73
CA PRO A 64 25.11 4.44 9.74
C PRO A 64 26.48 4.74 10.36
N ALA A 65 26.78 6.02 10.50
CA ALA A 65 27.97 6.54 11.13
C ALA A 65 27.62 7.65 12.12
N ARG A 66 28.51 7.89 13.09
CA ARG A 66 28.44 9.01 14.02
C ARG A 66 29.58 9.98 13.73
N VAL A 67 29.30 11.27 13.68
CA VAL A 67 30.33 12.31 13.60
C VAL A 67 31.06 12.36 14.94
N THR A 68 32.36 12.07 14.95
CA THR A 68 33.20 12.10 16.16
C THR A 68 33.94 13.42 16.32
N ALA A 69 34.23 14.11 15.22
CA ALA A 69 34.82 15.45 15.25
C ALA A 69 34.53 16.20 13.95
N VAL A 70 34.42 17.53 14.04
CA VAL A 70 34.44 18.43 12.89
C VAL A 70 35.84 19.04 12.83
N LEU A 71 36.65 18.59 11.87
CA LEU A 71 38.05 19.00 11.74
C LEU A 71 38.19 20.40 11.14
N SER A 72 37.36 20.72 10.15
CA SER A 72 37.26 22.06 9.60
C SER A 72 35.89 22.30 9.00
N ASP A 73 35.40 23.54 9.07
CA ASP A 73 34.10 23.92 8.53
C ASP A 73 34.24 25.27 7.82
N ASN A 74 34.15 25.21 6.48
CA ASN A 74 34.17 26.38 5.60
C ASN A 74 32.78 26.70 5.05
N ALA A 75 31.71 26.10 5.59
CA ALA A 75 30.36 26.33 5.12
C ALA A 75 29.80 27.66 5.66
N ALA A 76 29.37 28.52 4.73
CA ALA A 76 28.81 29.84 5.02
C ALA A 76 27.32 29.88 4.65
N PRO A 77 26.49 30.64 5.37
CA PRO A 77 25.08 30.80 5.01
C PRO A 77 24.95 31.48 3.64
N ASP A 78 24.19 30.85 2.74
CA ASP A 78 23.79 31.42 1.44
C ASP A 78 22.43 32.11 1.59
N GLU A 79 22.46 33.41 1.86
CA GLU A 79 21.25 34.25 1.98
C GLU A 79 20.64 34.63 0.62
N GLU A 80 21.39 34.50 -0.48
CA GLU A 80 20.95 34.93 -1.81
C GLU A 80 20.10 33.87 -2.51
N ASN A 81 20.55 32.61 -2.46
CA ASN A 81 19.91 31.51 -3.19
C ASN A 81 19.53 30.32 -2.29
N GLY A 82 20.12 30.23 -1.09
CA GLY A 82 19.98 29.08 -0.19
C GLY A 82 18.97 29.25 0.94
N GLU A 83 18.25 30.38 1.02
CA GLU A 83 17.37 30.71 2.17
C GLU A 83 18.10 30.64 3.52
N GLY A 84 19.38 31.04 3.56
CA GLY A 84 20.23 30.99 4.75
C GLY A 84 20.82 29.61 5.04
N ARG A 85 20.64 28.62 4.15
CA ARG A 85 21.31 27.32 4.24
C ARG A 85 22.82 27.48 4.13
N ARG A 86 23.56 26.76 4.96
CA ARG A 86 25.02 26.72 4.89
C ARG A 86 25.50 25.97 3.65
N VAL A 87 26.37 26.58 2.87
CA VAL A 87 26.96 26.07 1.62
C VAL A 87 28.47 26.14 1.74
N GLY A 88 29.17 25.07 1.35
CA GLY A 88 30.62 24.96 1.45
C GLY A 88 31.06 23.53 1.74
N THR A 89 32.13 23.37 2.51
CA THR A 89 32.71 22.05 2.79
C THR A 89 32.98 21.91 4.29
N GLN A 90 32.66 20.73 4.83
CA GLN A 90 33.04 20.30 6.16
C GLN A 90 33.99 19.10 6.06
N GLU A 91 35.12 19.15 6.75
CA GLU A 91 36.00 17.99 6.96
C GLU A 91 35.63 17.36 8.30
N LEU A 92 35.23 16.10 8.27
CA LEU A 92 34.67 15.37 9.41
C LEU A 92 35.50 14.14 9.72
N GLU A 93 35.53 13.75 10.99
CA GLU A 93 35.83 12.38 11.39
C GLU A 93 34.51 11.67 11.71
N ILE A 94 34.34 10.47 11.17
CA ILE A 94 33.17 9.65 11.39
C ILE A 94 33.56 8.30 11.96
N GLN A 95 32.75 7.77 12.87
CA GLN A 95 32.83 6.41 13.35
C GLN A 95 31.70 5.56 12.76
N LEU A 96 32.04 4.45 12.12
CA LEU A 96 31.04 3.54 11.55
C LEU A 96 30.33 2.74 12.67
N LEU A 97 28.99 2.71 12.65
CA LEU A 97 28.19 2.09 13.72
C LEU A 97 27.76 0.65 13.42
N SER A 98 27.88 0.21 12.17
CA SER A 98 27.49 -1.14 11.75
C SER A 98 28.30 -1.63 10.54
N GLY A 99 28.14 -2.91 10.19
CA GLY A 99 28.82 -3.51 9.04
C GLY A 99 30.18 -4.12 9.39
N PRO A 100 30.94 -4.58 8.38
CA PRO A 100 32.23 -5.24 8.58
C PRO A 100 33.31 -4.32 9.17
N HIS A 101 33.16 -3.00 8.98
CA HIS A 101 34.08 -1.95 9.44
C HIS A 101 33.60 -1.24 10.70
N LYS A 102 32.83 -1.93 11.55
CA LYS A 102 32.23 -1.33 12.75
C LYS A 102 33.31 -0.80 13.70
N ASP A 103 33.03 0.36 14.30
CA ASP A 103 33.86 1.10 15.25
C ASP A 103 35.13 1.73 14.64
N GLU A 104 35.34 1.56 13.33
CA GLU A 104 36.42 2.20 12.57
C GLU A 104 36.14 3.69 12.38
N ILE A 105 37.21 4.50 12.47
CA ILE A 105 37.17 5.95 12.29
C ILE A 105 37.76 6.29 10.93
N LEU A 106 37.01 7.06 10.14
CA LEU A 106 37.40 7.49 8.81
C LEU A 106 37.26 9.00 8.66
N PRO A 107 38.17 9.67 7.93
CA PRO A 107 37.94 11.02 7.48
C PRO A 107 36.86 11.03 6.39
N LEU A 108 36.02 12.07 6.40
CA LEU A 108 34.98 12.29 5.40
C LEU A 108 34.91 13.77 5.06
N THR A 109 35.02 14.08 3.78
CA THR A 109 34.77 15.42 3.25
C THR A 109 33.31 15.54 2.83
N ASN A 110 32.55 16.39 3.52
CA ASN A 110 31.15 16.66 3.27
C ASN A 110 31.00 17.93 2.45
N HIS A 111 30.45 17.81 1.24
CA HIS A 111 30.17 18.95 0.36
C HIS A 111 28.71 19.37 0.48
N MET A 112 28.48 20.60 0.94
CA MET A 112 27.17 21.18 1.19
C MET A 112 26.83 22.18 0.10
N SER A 113 25.66 22.01 -0.50
CA SER A 113 25.06 22.91 -1.50
C SER A 113 23.63 23.24 -1.12
N ALA A 114 22.99 24.21 -1.78
CA ALA A 114 21.59 24.55 -1.53
C ALA A 114 20.64 23.34 -1.68
N LEU A 115 20.95 22.40 -2.59
CA LEU A 115 20.15 21.20 -2.88
C LEU A 115 20.52 20.02 -1.99
N PHE A 116 21.82 19.78 -1.81
CA PHE A 116 22.36 18.71 -0.97
C PHE A 116 23.06 19.34 0.23
N ASN A 117 22.30 19.58 1.29
CA ASN A 117 22.81 20.16 2.52
C ASN A 117 22.61 19.21 3.70
N VAL A 118 23.71 18.59 4.15
CA VAL A 118 23.78 17.75 5.34
C VAL A 118 24.73 18.45 6.31
N ASP A 119 24.24 19.51 6.96
CA ASP A 119 24.95 20.23 8.02
C ASP A 119 24.93 19.42 9.31
N VAL A 120 26.09 19.11 9.86
CA VAL A 120 26.24 18.20 11.00
C VAL A 120 27.21 18.73 12.04
N GLU A 121 26.91 18.43 13.29
CA GLU A 121 27.74 18.74 14.44
C GLU A 121 28.34 17.45 15.05
N GLU A 122 29.28 17.62 15.98
CA GLU A 122 29.83 16.50 16.74
C GLU A 122 28.73 15.74 17.48
N GLY A 123 28.72 14.41 17.33
CA GLY A 123 27.73 13.52 17.93
C GLY A 123 26.55 13.16 17.04
N ASP A 124 26.36 13.87 15.91
CA ASP A 124 25.27 13.61 14.98
C ASP A 124 25.38 12.24 14.32
N ARG A 125 24.21 11.70 13.97
CA ARG A 125 24.09 10.45 13.23
C ARG A 125 23.76 10.69 11.77
N VAL A 126 24.53 10.04 10.92
CA VAL A 126 24.42 10.15 9.48
C VAL A 126 24.48 8.79 8.83
N ILE A 127 24.01 8.69 7.59
CA ILE A 127 24.21 7.56 6.71
C ILE A 127 25.31 7.93 5.73
N VAL A 128 26.34 7.09 5.66
CA VAL A 128 27.45 7.22 4.72
C VAL A 128 27.44 6.08 3.73
N ARG A 129 27.95 6.36 2.54
CA ARG A 129 28.16 5.38 1.48
C ARG A 129 29.62 4.95 1.51
N LEU A 130 29.86 3.66 1.74
CA LEU A 130 31.19 3.07 1.60
C LEU A 130 31.40 2.66 0.14
N ILE A 131 32.47 3.17 -0.45
CA ILE A 131 32.86 2.88 -1.83
C ILE A 131 34.19 2.13 -1.78
N THR A 132 34.16 0.85 -2.15
CA THR A 132 35.36 0.01 -2.27
C THR A 132 35.93 0.16 -3.68
N GLN A 133 37.21 0.51 -3.76
CA GLN A 133 37.97 0.61 -4.99
C GLN A 133 38.51 -0.76 -5.43
N GLU A 134 38.95 -0.86 -6.69
CA GLU A 134 39.49 -2.10 -7.27
C GLU A 134 40.74 -2.62 -6.55
N ASP A 135 41.49 -1.74 -5.88
CA ASP A 135 42.68 -2.06 -5.08
C ASP A 135 42.36 -2.57 -3.67
N GLY A 136 41.08 -2.64 -3.30
CA GLY A 136 40.60 -3.07 -1.98
C GLY A 136 40.58 -1.97 -0.93
N THR A 137 41.03 -0.75 -1.24
CA THR A 137 40.83 0.41 -0.36
C THR A 137 39.39 0.88 -0.41
N TYR A 138 38.91 1.55 0.64
CA TYR A 138 37.58 2.16 0.64
C TYR A 138 37.62 3.53 1.29
N TYR A 139 36.66 4.36 0.89
CA TYR A 139 36.42 5.65 1.51
C TYR A 139 34.92 5.84 1.76
N ALA A 140 34.59 6.74 2.66
CA ALA A 140 33.22 7.10 2.98
C ALA A 140 32.82 8.39 2.26
N ALA A 141 31.65 8.39 1.63
CA ALA A 141 31.03 9.59 1.05
C ALA A 141 29.72 9.91 1.79
N MET A 142 29.44 11.21 1.96
CA MET A 142 28.22 11.64 2.63
C MET A 142 26.99 11.23 1.79
N PHE A 143 26.02 10.55 2.40
CA PHE A 143 24.73 10.28 1.75
C PHE A 143 23.61 11.16 2.30
N ASN A 144 23.24 11.02 3.58
CA ASN A 144 22.21 11.84 4.20
C ASN A 144 22.18 11.70 5.73
N TYR A 145 21.32 12.47 6.40
CA TYR A 145 21.01 12.29 7.82
C TYR A 145 20.41 10.91 8.13
N ASP A 146 20.70 10.37 9.32
CA ASP A 146 19.98 9.21 9.86
C ASP A 146 18.61 9.64 10.42
N ARG A 147 17.59 9.58 9.57
CA ARG A 147 16.19 9.92 9.93
C ARG A 147 15.38 8.71 10.38
N GLY A 148 15.99 7.52 10.45
CA GLY A 148 15.28 6.25 10.64
C GLY A 148 14.48 6.22 11.95
N LEU A 149 15.09 6.68 13.04
CA LEU A 149 14.45 6.73 14.36
C LEU A 149 13.25 7.69 14.38
N VAL A 150 13.41 8.90 13.87
CA VAL A 150 12.35 9.92 13.87
C VAL A 150 11.17 9.48 13.00
N MET A 151 11.43 8.96 11.80
CA MET A 151 10.39 8.42 10.92
C MET A 151 9.69 7.21 11.55
N GLY A 152 10.45 6.35 12.24
CA GLY A 152 9.91 5.22 13.01
C GLY A 152 8.98 5.66 14.14
N ILE A 153 9.34 6.70 14.89
CA ILE A 153 8.49 7.28 15.94
C ILE A 153 7.22 7.87 15.33
N THR A 154 7.31 8.64 14.25
CA THR A 154 6.14 9.23 13.57
C THR A 154 5.16 8.13 13.10
N LEU A 155 5.68 7.06 12.51
CA LEU A 155 4.87 5.91 12.11
C LEU A 155 4.24 5.21 13.32
N LEU A 156 4.99 5.05 14.41
CA LEU A 156 4.48 4.47 15.64
C LEU A 156 3.36 5.31 16.26
N VAL A 157 3.49 6.64 16.25
CA VAL A 157 2.42 7.55 16.70
C VAL A 157 1.17 7.38 15.86
N PHE A 158 1.29 7.30 14.53
CA PHE A 158 0.16 7.01 13.65
C PHE A 158 -0.52 5.68 14.00
N CYS A 159 0.25 4.60 14.14
CA CYS A 159 -0.26 3.28 14.52
C CYS A 159 -0.94 3.31 15.91
N ALA A 160 -0.34 4.01 16.87
CA ALA A 160 -0.90 4.14 18.22
C ALA A 160 -2.23 4.89 18.20
N VAL A 161 -2.31 6.04 17.52
CA VAL A 161 -3.55 6.81 17.39
C VAL A 161 -4.64 5.99 16.72
N LEU A 162 -4.32 5.29 15.63
CA LEU A 162 -5.27 4.44 14.92
C LEU A 162 -5.76 3.28 15.79
N ALA A 163 -4.87 2.62 16.53
CA ALA A 163 -5.24 1.57 17.46
C ALA A 163 -6.07 2.09 18.65
N LEU A 164 -5.76 3.27 19.18
CA LEU A 164 -6.49 3.90 20.28
C LEU A 164 -7.91 4.31 19.87
N LEU A 165 -8.06 4.96 18.71
CA LEU A 165 -9.36 5.41 18.21
C LEU A 165 -10.20 4.26 17.62
N GLY A 166 -9.56 3.33 16.92
CA GLY A 166 -10.23 2.19 16.27
C GLY A 166 -10.38 0.95 17.16
N GLY A 167 -9.76 0.94 18.34
CA GLY A 167 -9.71 -0.23 19.22
C GLY A 167 -9.22 -1.49 18.51
N TRP A 168 -9.92 -2.61 18.75
CA TRP A 168 -9.58 -3.89 18.11
C TRP A 168 -9.76 -3.89 16.58
N LYS A 169 -10.71 -3.09 16.07
CA LYS A 169 -10.89 -2.93 14.61
C LYS A 169 -9.72 -2.16 14.00
N GLY A 170 -9.21 -1.15 14.71
CA GLY A 170 -8.02 -0.40 14.32
C GLY A 170 -6.78 -1.29 14.21
N ILE A 171 -6.53 -2.14 15.21
CA ILE A 171 -5.42 -3.11 15.18
C ILE A 171 -5.53 -4.05 13.98
N ARG A 172 -6.73 -4.56 13.69
CA ARG A 172 -6.96 -5.41 12.50
C ARG A 172 -6.73 -4.67 11.19
N ALA A 173 -7.07 -3.39 11.11
CA ALA A 173 -6.78 -2.56 9.94
C ALA A 173 -5.26 -2.39 9.74
N LEU A 174 -4.49 -2.16 10.80
CA LEU A 174 -3.02 -2.11 10.73
C LEU A 174 -2.42 -3.44 10.26
N LEU A 175 -2.91 -4.57 10.78
CA LEU A 175 -2.48 -5.90 10.32
C LEU A 175 -2.78 -6.11 8.83
N GLY A 176 -3.95 -5.65 8.35
CA GLY A 176 -4.30 -5.67 6.93
C GLY A 176 -3.37 -4.80 6.07
N LEU A 177 -3.00 -3.61 6.54
CA LEU A 177 -2.05 -2.73 5.86
C LEU A 177 -0.67 -3.39 5.75
N VAL A 178 -0.13 -3.90 6.86
CA VAL A 178 1.16 -4.61 6.89
C VAL A 178 1.12 -5.82 5.95
N PHE A 179 0.03 -6.57 5.95
CA PHE A 179 -0.15 -7.71 5.05
C PHE A 179 -0.15 -7.27 3.57
N THR A 180 -0.84 -6.19 3.24
CA THR A 180 -0.88 -5.65 1.87
C THR A 180 0.52 -5.23 1.42
N LEU A 181 1.25 -4.49 2.26
CA LEU A 181 2.64 -4.09 1.99
C LEU A 181 3.56 -5.31 1.85
N ALA A 182 3.40 -6.33 2.68
CA ALA A 182 4.17 -7.57 2.60
C ALA A 182 3.90 -8.32 1.29
N CYS A 183 2.65 -8.39 0.82
CA CYS A 183 2.34 -9.00 -0.47
C CYS A 183 2.93 -8.19 -1.64
N VAL A 184 2.92 -6.86 -1.57
CA VAL A 184 3.58 -6.03 -2.58
C VAL A 184 5.08 -6.32 -2.59
N TRP A 185 5.73 -6.30 -1.42
CA TRP A 185 7.18 -6.44 -1.30
C TRP A 185 7.70 -7.86 -1.61
N PHE A 186 7.04 -8.90 -1.09
CA PHE A 186 7.53 -10.28 -1.19
C PHE A 186 6.90 -11.09 -2.33
N LEU A 187 5.77 -10.65 -2.92
CA LEU A 187 5.12 -11.37 -4.03
C LEU A 187 5.11 -10.54 -5.31
N LEU A 188 4.60 -9.31 -5.26
CA LEU A 188 4.44 -8.50 -6.47
C LEU A 188 5.80 -8.12 -7.07
N ILE A 189 6.65 -7.43 -6.30
CA ILE A 189 7.95 -6.95 -6.77
C ILE A 189 8.82 -8.11 -7.30
N PRO A 190 9.05 -9.22 -6.56
CA PRO A 190 9.90 -10.30 -7.03
C PRO A 190 9.27 -11.09 -8.19
N GLY A 191 7.94 -11.10 -8.30
CA GLY A 191 7.23 -11.66 -9.46
C GLY A 191 7.40 -10.80 -10.72
N LEU A 192 7.36 -9.48 -10.59
CA LEU A 192 7.64 -8.55 -11.69
C LEU A 192 9.10 -8.66 -12.16
N ILE A 193 10.05 -8.73 -11.21
CA ILE A 193 11.48 -8.94 -11.49
C ILE A 193 11.72 -10.23 -12.28
N ARG A 194 10.95 -11.30 -12.01
CA ARG A 194 11.03 -12.56 -12.78
C ARG A 194 10.43 -12.50 -14.19
N GLY A 195 9.87 -11.38 -14.61
CA GLY A 195 9.24 -11.24 -15.92
C GLY A 195 7.86 -11.87 -16.02
N LEU A 196 7.17 -12.12 -14.89
CA LEU A 196 5.75 -12.51 -14.94
C LEU A 196 4.91 -11.43 -15.63
N PRO A 197 3.80 -11.79 -16.29
CA PRO A 197 2.94 -10.81 -16.96
C PRO A 197 2.37 -9.81 -15.95
N GLY A 198 2.90 -8.59 -15.96
CA GLY A 198 2.75 -7.64 -14.85
C GLY A 198 1.31 -7.27 -14.51
N ILE A 199 0.50 -6.92 -15.52
CA ILE A 199 -0.90 -6.50 -15.32
C ILE A 199 -1.76 -7.61 -14.68
N PRO A 200 -1.92 -8.80 -15.30
CA PRO A 200 -2.76 -9.84 -14.71
C PRO A 200 -2.20 -10.35 -13.37
N PHE A 201 -0.87 -10.38 -13.19
CA PHE A 201 -0.26 -10.74 -11.92
C PHE A 201 -0.59 -9.73 -10.82
N THR A 202 -0.53 -8.42 -11.13
CA THR A 202 -0.90 -7.37 -10.17
C THR A 202 -2.38 -7.45 -9.78
N VAL A 203 -3.29 -7.67 -10.74
CA VAL A 203 -4.72 -7.89 -10.43
C VAL A 203 -4.93 -9.11 -9.54
N ALA A 204 -4.19 -10.20 -9.79
CA ALA A 204 -4.28 -11.41 -8.97
C ALA A 204 -3.80 -11.16 -7.53
N ILE A 205 -2.63 -10.53 -7.35
CA ILE A 205 -2.11 -10.18 -6.03
C ILE A 205 -3.04 -9.20 -5.31
N ALA A 206 -3.54 -8.19 -6.00
CA ALA A 206 -4.53 -7.24 -5.47
C ALA A 206 -5.82 -7.93 -5.00
N GLY A 207 -6.31 -8.91 -5.76
CA GLY A 207 -7.47 -9.71 -5.37
C GLY A 207 -7.22 -10.58 -4.14
N VAL A 208 -6.04 -11.22 -4.06
CA VAL A 208 -5.62 -12.02 -2.91
C VAL A 208 -5.45 -11.14 -1.66
N THR A 209 -4.82 -9.98 -1.78
CA THR A 209 -4.63 -9.05 -0.66
C THR A 209 -5.94 -8.47 -0.17
N ALA A 210 -6.82 -8.06 -1.08
CA ALA A 210 -8.17 -7.61 -0.73
C ALA A 210 -8.96 -8.73 -0.03
N ALA A 211 -8.92 -9.96 -0.56
CA ALA A 211 -9.57 -11.10 0.07
C ALA A 211 -9.06 -11.33 1.50
N ALA A 212 -7.76 -11.41 1.68
CA ALA A 212 -7.16 -11.62 3.00
C ALA A 212 -7.50 -10.48 3.98
N CYS A 213 -7.39 -9.21 3.56
CA CYS A 213 -7.67 -8.06 4.41
C CYS A 213 -9.15 -8.01 4.83
N LEU A 214 -10.08 -8.15 3.88
CA LEU A 214 -11.51 -8.10 4.15
C LEU A 214 -11.98 -9.29 5.01
N LEU A 215 -11.38 -10.47 4.82
CA LEU A 215 -11.63 -11.63 5.68
C LEU A 215 -11.04 -11.46 7.08
N LEU A 216 -9.90 -10.80 7.23
CA LEU A 216 -9.29 -10.52 8.54
C LEU A 216 -10.14 -9.50 9.34
N LEU A 217 -10.66 -8.48 8.67
CA LEU A 217 -11.47 -7.43 9.28
C LEU A 217 -12.85 -7.95 9.72
N ASP A 218 -13.58 -8.57 8.80
CA ASP A 218 -15.01 -8.88 8.96
C ASP A 218 -15.34 -10.39 9.00
N GLY A 219 -14.36 -11.25 8.75
CA GLY A 219 -14.55 -12.69 8.69
C GLY A 219 -15.26 -13.17 7.42
N PHE A 220 -15.54 -14.47 7.38
CA PHE A 220 -16.25 -15.10 6.26
C PHE A 220 -17.74 -14.78 6.32
N THR A 221 -18.11 -13.64 5.74
CA THR A 221 -19.49 -13.17 5.64
C THR A 221 -19.88 -12.92 4.18
N ARG A 222 -21.20 -12.89 3.90
CA ARG A 222 -21.69 -12.51 2.56
C ARG A 222 -21.25 -11.08 2.20
N LYS A 223 -21.21 -10.17 3.17
CA LYS A 223 -20.73 -8.80 2.92
C LYS A 223 -19.27 -8.79 2.46
N SER A 224 -18.39 -9.56 3.12
CA SER A 224 -16.97 -9.62 2.73
C SER A 224 -16.82 -10.24 1.35
N PHE A 225 -17.59 -11.28 1.01
CA PHE A 225 -17.54 -11.88 -0.32
C PHE A 225 -17.99 -10.90 -1.43
N CYS A 226 -19.09 -10.16 -1.21
CA CYS A 226 -19.52 -9.12 -2.15
C CYS A 226 -18.48 -8.02 -2.31
N ALA A 227 -17.85 -7.58 -1.21
CA ALA A 227 -16.80 -6.58 -1.23
C ALA A 227 -15.56 -7.07 -1.98
N ILE A 228 -15.15 -8.33 -1.80
CA ILE A 228 -14.01 -8.92 -2.50
C ILE A 228 -14.25 -8.96 -4.01
N LEU A 229 -15.41 -9.46 -4.45
CA LEU A 229 -15.74 -9.52 -5.88
C LEU A 229 -15.81 -8.13 -6.51
N GLY A 230 -16.39 -7.18 -5.80
CA GLY A 230 -16.43 -5.79 -6.22
C GLY A 230 -15.04 -5.17 -6.32
N CYS A 231 -14.16 -5.43 -5.35
CA CYS A 231 -12.80 -4.94 -5.33
C CYS A 231 -11.98 -5.49 -6.50
N ILE A 232 -12.05 -6.80 -6.76
CA ILE A 232 -11.37 -7.42 -7.91
C ILE A 232 -11.86 -6.81 -9.22
N GLY A 233 -13.18 -6.65 -9.38
CA GLY A 233 -13.77 -6.05 -10.56
C GLY A 233 -13.38 -4.57 -10.74
N GLY A 234 -13.33 -3.81 -9.65
CA GLY A 234 -12.91 -2.41 -9.62
C GLY A 234 -11.45 -2.21 -9.99
N VAL A 235 -10.56 -2.99 -9.38
CA VAL A 235 -9.12 -2.98 -9.69
C VAL A 235 -8.88 -3.41 -11.13
N ALA A 236 -9.53 -4.47 -11.60
CA ALA A 236 -9.44 -4.89 -13.00
C ALA A 236 -9.93 -3.79 -13.95
N ALA A 237 -11.02 -3.09 -13.61
CA ALA A 237 -11.55 -1.99 -14.41
C ALA A 237 -10.58 -0.79 -14.47
N ALA A 238 -9.94 -0.44 -13.35
CA ALA A 238 -8.88 0.58 -13.33
C ALA A 238 -7.72 0.20 -14.25
N GLY A 239 -7.28 -1.07 -14.20
CA GLY A 239 -6.22 -1.58 -15.07
C GLY A 239 -6.57 -1.56 -16.54
N ILE A 240 -7.80 -1.97 -16.89
CA ILE A 240 -8.30 -1.92 -18.27
C ILE A 240 -8.33 -0.47 -18.76
N PHE A 241 -8.87 0.44 -17.96
CA PHE A 241 -8.91 1.86 -18.32
C PHE A 241 -7.49 2.43 -18.52
N ALA A 242 -6.58 2.15 -17.58
CA ALA A 242 -5.18 2.59 -17.68
C ALA A 242 -4.47 2.02 -18.91
N ALA A 243 -4.68 0.73 -19.23
CA ALA A 243 -4.12 0.11 -20.42
C ALA A 243 -4.69 0.71 -21.72
N LEU A 244 -6.00 0.99 -21.78
CA LEU A 244 -6.63 1.63 -22.93
C LEU A 244 -6.08 3.04 -23.17
N VAL A 245 -5.95 3.84 -22.11
CA VAL A 245 -5.36 5.18 -22.22
C VAL A 245 -3.89 5.09 -22.59
N GLY A 246 -3.13 4.14 -22.04
CA GLY A 246 -1.72 3.93 -22.39
C GLY A 246 -1.52 3.61 -23.87
N VAL A 247 -2.41 2.81 -24.47
CA VAL A 247 -2.41 2.55 -25.92
C VAL A 247 -2.79 3.80 -26.73
N ALA A 248 -3.73 4.62 -26.24
CA ALA A 248 -4.18 5.82 -26.94
C ALA A 248 -3.22 7.02 -26.86
N THR A 249 -2.42 7.12 -25.79
CA THR A 249 -1.54 8.26 -25.46
C THR A 249 -0.05 7.94 -25.54
N PRO A 250 0.32 6.84 -26.20
CA PRO A 250 1.59 6.12 -26.04
C PRO A 250 2.23 6.05 -24.64
N LEU A 251 1.51 6.29 -23.55
CA LEU A 251 2.05 6.27 -22.20
C LEU A 251 2.23 4.85 -21.69
N ASN A 252 3.42 4.54 -21.21
CA ASN A 252 3.74 3.25 -20.62
C ASN A 252 4.80 3.42 -19.52
N GLY A 253 5.28 2.31 -18.94
CA GLY A 253 6.25 2.39 -17.85
C GLY A 253 7.62 3.00 -18.22
N PHE A 254 7.91 3.24 -19.50
CA PHE A 254 9.12 3.96 -19.92
C PHE A 254 9.07 5.46 -19.63
N ASN A 255 7.88 6.04 -19.43
CA ASN A 255 7.69 7.45 -19.10
C ASN A 255 7.84 7.75 -17.60
N MET A 256 8.15 6.75 -16.78
CA MET A 256 8.38 6.92 -15.34
C MET A 256 9.81 7.35 -15.04
N SER A 257 10.02 8.09 -13.94
CA SER A 257 11.34 8.62 -13.54
C SER A 257 12.39 7.54 -13.33
N GLU A 258 11.99 6.34 -12.90
CA GLU A 258 12.89 5.22 -12.61
C GLU A 258 13.11 4.29 -13.82
N ALA A 259 12.46 4.58 -14.96
CA ALA A 259 12.43 3.68 -16.10
C ALA A 259 13.82 3.34 -16.66
N GLU A 260 14.73 4.32 -16.70
CA GLU A 260 16.09 4.13 -17.19
C GLU A 260 16.86 3.10 -16.35
N ASN A 261 16.84 3.26 -15.02
CA ASN A 261 17.49 2.32 -14.09
C ASN A 261 16.87 0.92 -14.18
N LEU A 262 15.56 0.83 -14.33
CA LEU A 262 14.84 -0.44 -14.47
C LEU A 262 15.08 -1.10 -15.83
N LEU A 263 15.31 -0.33 -16.89
CA LEU A 263 15.63 -0.84 -18.21
C LEU A 263 17.00 -1.49 -18.24
N LEU A 264 18.00 -0.86 -17.62
CA LEU A 264 19.35 -1.43 -17.49
C LEU A 264 19.32 -2.79 -16.78
N TYR A 265 18.51 -2.91 -15.73
CA TYR A 265 18.27 -4.18 -15.05
C TYR A 265 17.48 -5.19 -15.92
N GLY A 266 16.41 -4.70 -16.58
CA GLY A 266 15.48 -5.54 -17.33
C GLY A 266 16.06 -6.17 -18.59
N ALA A 267 17.06 -5.53 -19.21
CA ALA A 267 17.76 -6.04 -20.40
C ALA A 267 18.40 -7.42 -20.17
N GLU A 268 18.80 -7.73 -18.93
CA GLU A 268 19.46 -8.99 -18.58
C GLU A 268 18.50 -10.03 -17.98
N GLN A 269 17.36 -9.61 -17.42
CA GLN A 269 16.57 -10.45 -16.51
C GLN A 269 15.08 -10.63 -16.88
N GLY A 270 14.61 -10.02 -17.96
CA GLY A 270 13.26 -10.22 -18.49
C GLY A 270 12.16 -9.36 -17.85
N LEU A 271 12.52 -8.27 -17.17
CA LEU A 271 11.55 -7.30 -16.63
C LEU A 271 10.88 -6.51 -17.77
N HIS A 272 9.55 -6.58 -17.85
CA HIS A 272 8.77 -5.83 -18.83
C HIS A 272 8.37 -4.45 -18.33
N VAL A 273 9.21 -3.45 -18.60
CA VAL A 273 9.02 -2.05 -18.14
C VAL A 273 7.70 -1.45 -18.64
N SER A 274 7.25 -1.77 -19.86
CA SER A 274 6.04 -1.20 -20.46
C SER A 274 4.78 -1.33 -19.58
N GLY A 275 4.62 -2.46 -18.88
CA GLY A 275 3.46 -2.74 -18.04
C GLY A 275 3.51 -2.12 -16.63
N LEU A 276 4.66 -1.59 -16.20
CA LEU A 276 4.85 -1.13 -14.82
C LEU A 276 3.98 0.07 -14.47
N LEU A 277 3.71 0.97 -15.42
CA LEU A 277 2.78 2.08 -15.24
C LEU A 277 1.40 1.58 -14.79
N VAL A 278 0.83 0.61 -15.52
CA VAL A 278 -0.48 0.03 -15.18
C VAL A 278 -0.41 -0.72 -13.85
N CYS A 279 0.68 -1.41 -13.55
CA CYS A 279 0.85 -2.08 -12.25
C CYS A 279 0.86 -1.08 -11.08
N GLY A 280 1.56 0.06 -11.23
CA GLY A 280 1.56 1.14 -10.26
C GLY A 280 0.16 1.73 -10.03
N VAL A 281 -0.59 1.98 -11.11
CA VAL A 281 -1.99 2.42 -11.04
C VAL A 281 -2.85 1.44 -10.24
N LEU A 282 -2.72 0.14 -10.51
CA LEU A 282 -3.49 -0.91 -9.84
C LEU A 282 -3.20 -0.97 -8.33
N VAL A 283 -1.92 -0.85 -7.94
CA VAL A 283 -1.52 -0.83 -6.52
C VAL A 283 -2.03 0.43 -5.82
N ALA A 284 -1.92 1.60 -6.47
CA ALA A 284 -2.43 2.86 -5.94
C ALA A 284 -3.96 2.83 -5.77
N ALA A 285 -4.69 2.27 -6.74
CA ALA A 285 -6.15 2.19 -6.72
C ALA A 285 -6.70 1.17 -5.71
N LEU A 286 -5.94 0.10 -5.39
CA LEU A 286 -6.38 -1.00 -4.54
C LEU A 286 -6.92 -0.52 -3.18
N GLY A 287 -6.21 0.38 -2.51
CA GLY A 287 -6.61 0.87 -1.17
C GLY A 287 -7.97 1.56 -1.20
N ALA A 288 -8.15 2.50 -2.12
CA ALA A 288 -9.41 3.22 -2.26
C ALA A 288 -10.56 2.29 -2.70
N VAL A 289 -10.33 1.43 -3.69
CA VAL A 289 -11.33 0.47 -4.18
C VAL A 289 -11.76 -0.51 -3.08
N MET A 290 -10.84 -0.97 -2.25
CA MET A 290 -11.12 -1.85 -1.12
C MET A 290 -12.04 -1.18 -0.08
N ASP A 291 -11.77 0.09 0.25
CA ASP A 291 -12.55 0.86 1.22
C ASP A 291 -13.98 1.15 0.72
N VAL A 292 -14.12 1.57 -0.54
CA VAL A 292 -15.42 1.77 -1.20
C VAL A 292 -16.24 0.48 -1.17
N SER A 293 -15.58 -0.63 -1.54
CA SER A 293 -16.23 -1.94 -1.64
C SER A 293 -16.79 -2.38 -0.31
N MET A 294 -16.00 -2.23 0.76
CA MET A 294 -16.42 -2.65 2.10
C MET A 294 -17.49 -1.72 2.67
N SER A 295 -17.38 -0.42 2.45
CA SER A 295 -18.35 0.57 2.92
C SER A 295 -19.74 0.33 2.32
N ILE A 296 -19.82 0.14 0.99
CA ILE A 296 -21.10 -0.14 0.31
C ILE A 296 -21.64 -1.51 0.71
N ALA A 297 -20.80 -2.54 0.72
CA ALA A 297 -21.25 -3.89 1.11
C ALA A 297 -21.76 -3.93 2.56
N SER A 298 -21.14 -3.17 3.47
CA SER A 298 -21.61 -3.05 4.86
C SER A 298 -22.94 -2.33 4.96
N ALA A 299 -23.10 -1.19 4.29
CA ALA A 299 -24.35 -0.43 4.31
C ALA A 299 -25.52 -1.25 3.72
N LEU A 300 -25.29 -1.95 2.60
CA LEU A 300 -26.29 -2.84 2.01
C LEU A 300 -26.63 -4.02 2.92
N TRP A 301 -25.63 -4.57 3.61
CA TRP A 301 -25.86 -5.63 4.59
C TRP A 301 -26.74 -5.15 5.76
N GLU A 302 -26.49 -3.96 6.29
CA GLU A 302 -27.31 -3.37 7.36
C GLU A 302 -28.75 -3.10 6.90
N LEU A 303 -28.94 -2.57 5.70
CA LEU A 303 -30.28 -2.40 5.10
C LEU A 303 -31.00 -3.75 4.99
N ARG A 304 -30.30 -4.81 4.58
CA ARG A 304 -30.88 -6.14 4.44
C ARG A 304 -31.22 -6.78 5.80
N VAL A 305 -30.38 -6.60 6.80
CA VAL A 305 -30.64 -7.09 8.17
C VAL A 305 -31.84 -6.40 8.78
N ASN A 306 -31.99 -5.09 8.55
CA ASN A 306 -33.11 -4.31 9.07
C ASN A 306 -34.41 -4.51 8.26
N ASN A 307 -34.32 -4.84 6.96
CA ASN A 307 -35.48 -5.15 6.12
C ASN A 307 -35.23 -6.42 5.25
N PRO A 308 -35.51 -7.61 5.80
CA PRO A 308 -35.30 -8.89 5.12
C PRO A 308 -36.27 -9.16 3.95
N ASP A 309 -37.30 -8.34 3.75
CA ASP A 309 -38.23 -8.46 2.61
C ASP A 309 -37.90 -7.47 1.50
N LEU A 310 -36.87 -6.63 1.67
CA LEU A 310 -36.45 -5.65 0.68
C LEU A 310 -36.06 -6.33 -0.64
N PRO A 311 -36.70 -6.00 -1.78
CA PRO A 311 -36.40 -6.64 -3.05
C PRO A 311 -35.03 -6.21 -3.59
N ALA A 312 -34.40 -7.07 -4.40
CA ALA A 312 -33.06 -6.84 -4.94
C ALA A 312 -32.93 -5.51 -5.71
N ARG A 313 -34.00 -5.09 -6.40
CA ARG A 313 -34.04 -3.82 -7.15
C ARG A 313 -33.93 -2.60 -6.23
N ASP A 314 -34.62 -2.63 -5.09
CA ASP A 314 -34.60 -1.51 -4.15
C ASP A 314 -33.31 -1.50 -3.34
N LEU A 315 -32.76 -2.68 -3.04
CA LEU A 315 -31.41 -2.80 -2.47
C LEU A 315 -30.36 -2.25 -3.44
N PHE A 316 -30.46 -2.56 -4.73
CA PHE A 316 -29.58 -2.01 -5.75
C PHE A 316 -29.69 -0.49 -5.86
N ARG A 317 -30.92 0.05 -5.90
CA ARG A 317 -31.16 1.49 -5.97
C ARG A 317 -30.59 2.22 -4.76
N SER A 318 -30.76 1.64 -3.57
CA SER A 318 -30.22 2.19 -2.33
C SER A 318 -28.69 2.18 -2.32
N GLY A 319 -28.06 1.07 -2.72
CA GLY A 319 -26.60 0.99 -2.83
C GLY A 319 -26.02 1.95 -3.86
N MET A 320 -26.72 2.16 -4.98
CA MET A 320 -26.32 3.14 -5.98
C MET A 320 -26.42 4.58 -5.45
N ASN A 321 -27.42 4.89 -4.63
CA ASN A 321 -27.55 6.21 -4.02
C ASN A 321 -26.44 6.45 -2.99
N ILE A 322 -26.19 5.49 -2.09
CA ILE A 322 -25.08 5.56 -1.11
C ILE A 322 -23.74 5.68 -1.84
N GLY A 323 -23.57 4.88 -2.89
CA GLY A 323 -22.36 4.86 -3.68
C GLY A 323 -22.08 6.18 -4.39
N LYS A 324 -23.10 6.93 -4.84
CA LYS A 324 -22.90 8.24 -5.48
C LYS A 324 -22.20 9.24 -4.56
N ASP A 325 -22.58 9.27 -3.29
CA ASP A 325 -21.98 10.16 -2.31
C ASP A 325 -20.54 9.73 -1.99
N ALA A 326 -20.30 8.42 -1.89
CA ALA A 326 -18.98 7.84 -1.65
C ALA A 326 -18.03 8.07 -2.84
N MET A 327 -18.49 7.89 -4.07
CA MET A 327 -17.67 8.04 -5.29
C MET A 327 -17.10 9.45 -5.43
N GLY A 328 -17.92 10.48 -5.19
CA GLY A 328 -17.49 11.88 -5.35
C GLY A 328 -16.40 12.28 -4.36
N THR A 329 -16.55 11.88 -3.10
CA THR A 329 -15.58 12.22 -2.04
C THR A 329 -14.24 11.51 -2.23
N MET A 330 -14.25 10.25 -2.66
CA MET A 330 -13.01 9.49 -2.88
C MET A 330 -12.29 9.87 -4.18
N ALA A 331 -13.01 10.18 -5.26
CA ALA A 331 -12.40 10.70 -6.48
C ALA A 331 -11.70 12.05 -6.22
N ASN A 332 -12.34 12.96 -5.49
CA ASN A 332 -11.72 14.23 -5.10
C ASN A 332 -10.47 14.02 -4.25
N THR A 333 -10.50 13.07 -3.32
CA THR A 333 -9.34 12.75 -2.47
C THR A 333 -8.15 12.29 -3.31
N LEU A 334 -8.37 11.44 -4.31
CA LEU A 334 -7.31 10.92 -5.17
C LEU A 334 -6.72 12.01 -6.08
N ILE A 335 -7.58 12.85 -6.66
CA ILE A 335 -7.14 13.98 -7.51
C ILE A 335 -6.36 15.02 -6.68
N LEU A 336 -6.82 15.34 -5.46
CA LEU A 336 -6.13 16.27 -4.57
C LEU A 336 -4.81 15.70 -4.04
N ALA A 337 -4.74 14.39 -3.77
CA ALA A 337 -3.50 13.73 -3.38
C ALA A 337 -2.42 13.89 -4.46
N PHE A 338 -2.80 13.76 -5.73
CA PHE A 338 -1.93 14.06 -6.87
C PHE A 338 -1.55 15.55 -6.96
N ALA A 339 -2.52 16.45 -6.87
CA ALA A 339 -2.23 17.89 -6.91
C ALA A 339 -1.23 18.28 -5.80
N GLY A 340 -1.30 17.60 -4.66
CA GLY A 340 -0.33 17.71 -3.57
C GLY A 340 1.05 17.14 -3.90
N SER A 341 1.14 15.93 -4.46
CA SER A 341 2.44 15.32 -4.85
C SER A 341 3.15 16.11 -5.96
N SER A 342 2.37 16.75 -6.85
CA SER A 342 2.87 17.50 -8.00
C SER A 342 2.94 19.02 -7.77
N LEU A 343 2.77 19.49 -6.53
CA LEU A 343 2.70 20.91 -6.20
C LEU A 343 3.94 21.69 -6.70
N ASN A 344 5.14 21.12 -6.52
CA ASN A 344 6.39 21.76 -6.96
C ASN A 344 6.44 21.92 -8.49
N THR A 345 5.98 20.92 -9.24
CA THR A 345 5.91 20.96 -10.70
C THR A 345 4.88 21.98 -11.18
N LEU A 346 3.72 22.07 -10.51
CA LEU A 346 2.70 23.08 -10.80
C LEU A 346 3.22 24.50 -10.52
N LEU A 347 3.96 24.68 -9.42
CA LEU A 347 4.59 25.94 -9.08
C LEU A 347 5.65 26.33 -10.12
N LEU A 348 6.52 25.40 -10.50
CA LEU A 348 7.54 25.60 -11.53
C LEU A 348 6.90 26.09 -12.83
N ALA A 349 5.82 25.45 -13.26
CA ALA A 349 5.11 25.84 -14.47
C ALA A 349 4.55 27.27 -14.39
N ARG A 350 4.06 27.67 -13.22
CA ARG A 350 3.54 29.02 -13.01
C ARG A 350 4.65 30.07 -12.97
N VAL A 351 5.80 29.75 -12.37
CA VAL A 351 6.95 30.65 -12.23
C VAL A 351 7.63 30.89 -13.58
N TYR A 352 7.81 29.84 -14.38
CA TYR A 352 8.48 29.92 -15.68
C TYR A 352 7.53 30.33 -16.83
N ASP A 353 6.28 30.73 -16.50
CA ASP A 353 5.21 31.03 -17.46
C ASP A 353 5.11 29.99 -18.59
N ILE A 354 5.34 28.71 -18.26
CA ILE A 354 5.26 27.61 -19.22
C ILE A 354 3.80 27.58 -19.71
N PRO A 355 3.56 27.60 -21.04
CA PRO A 355 2.21 27.50 -21.56
C PRO A 355 1.51 26.28 -20.97
N PHE A 356 0.30 26.47 -20.44
CA PHE A 356 -0.45 25.39 -19.80
C PHE A 356 -0.56 24.14 -20.70
N ALA A 357 -0.67 24.35 -22.01
CA ALA A 357 -0.65 23.28 -23.01
C ALA A 357 0.64 22.46 -22.99
N GLN A 358 1.81 23.04 -22.76
CA GLN A 358 3.07 22.29 -22.69
C GLN A 358 3.19 21.54 -21.34
N LEU A 359 2.74 22.16 -20.25
CA LEU A 359 2.75 21.54 -18.93
C LEU A 359 1.90 20.26 -18.91
N ILE A 360 0.65 20.34 -19.39
CA ILE A 360 -0.28 19.20 -19.35
C ILE A 360 0.14 18.06 -20.28
N ASN A 361 1.06 18.31 -21.23
CA ASN A 361 1.62 17.31 -22.13
C ASN A 361 2.97 16.74 -21.65
N THR A 362 3.42 17.10 -20.45
CA THR A 362 4.65 16.53 -19.88
C THR A 362 4.38 15.12 -19.33
N ASP A 363 5.26 14.17 -19.63
CA ASP A 363 5.15 12.76 -19.21
C ASP A 363 4.82 12.58 -17.72
N PHE A 364 5.51 13.32 -16.84
CA PHE A 364 5.26 13.28 -15.40
C PHE A 364 3.80 13.64 -15.04
N ILE A 365 3.30 14.77 -15.55
CA ILE A 365 1.92 15.21 -15.29
C ILE A 365 0.92 14.25 -15.93
N CYS A 366 1.18 13.78 -17.13
CA CYS A 366 0.34 12.81 -17.83
C CYS A 366 0.20 11.49 -17.07
N VAL A 367 1.31 10.94 -16.57
CA VAL A 367 1.35 9.71 -15.78
C VAL A 367 0.55 9.87 -14.49
N GLU A 368 0.72 10.98 -13.79
CA GLU A 368 0.02 11.24 -12.55
C GLU A 368 -1.49 11.51 -12.73
N ILE A 369 -1.88 12.23 -13.78
CA ILE A 369 -3.28 12.39 -14.17
C ILE A 369 -3.89 11.01 -14.51
N LEU A 370 -3.16 10.19 -15.27
CA LEU A 370 -3.61 8.84 -15.59
C LEU A 370 -3.82 8.00 -14.33
N GLN A 371 -2.89 8.02 -13.38
CA GLN A 371 -3.04 7.32 -12.10
C GLN A 371 -4.29 7.78 -11.34
N SER A 372 -4.49 9.10 -11.24
CA SER A 372 -5.62 9.71 -10.53
C SER A 372 -6.97 9.37 -11.18
N VAL A 373 -7.06 9.50 -12.51
CA VAL A 373 -8.30 9.24 -13.26
C VAL A 373 -8.59 7.75 -13.32
N ALA A 374 -7.58 6.91 -13.62
CA ALA A 374 -7.77 5.46 -13.69
C ALA A 374 -8.15 4.87 -12.32
N GLY A 375 -7.52 5.33 -11.24
CA GLY A 375 -7.91 4.94 -9.88
C GLY A 375 -9.36 5.37 -9.55
N SER A 376 -9.74 6.60 -9.92
CA SER A 376 -11.12 7.08 -9.78
C SER A 376 -12.12 6.28 -10.62
N MET A 377 -11.75 5.88 -11.85
CA MET A 377 -12.56 5.00 -12.69
C MET A 377 -12.75 3.62 -12.07
N GLY A 378 -11.72 3.09 -11.40
CA GLY A 378 -11.83 1.89 -10.59
C GLY A 378 -12.92 2.02 -9.52
N ILE A 379 -12.91 3.11 -8.78
CA ILE A 379 -13.93 3.41 -7.74
C ILE A 379 -15.33 3.53 -8.36
N LEU A 380 -15.46 4.29 -9.45
CA LEU A 380 -16.73 4.52 -10.14
C LEU A 380 -17.38 3.22 -10.63
N LEU A 381 -16.58 2.26 -11.10
CA LEU A 381 -17.05 0.96 -11.59
C LEU A 381 -17.21 -0.08 -10.46
N THR A 382 -16.49 0.09 -9.35
CA THR A 382 -16.65 -0.74 -8.15
C THR A 382 -18.04 -0.64 -7.57
N VAL A 383 -18.58 0.58 -7.45
CA VAL A 383 -19.91 0.83 -6.86
C VAL A 383 -21.05 0.04 -7.51
N PRO A 384 -21.27 0.12 -8.84
CA PRO A 384 -22.31 -0.67 -9.49
C PRO A 384 -22.05 -2.17 -9.38
N LEU A 385 -20.80 -2.61 -9.44
CA LEU A 385 -20.43 -4.02 -9.31
C LEU A 385 -20.75 -4.57 -7.92
N VAL A 386 -20.24 -3.95 -6.85
CA VAL A 386 -20.51 -4.33 -5.46
C VAL A 386 -22.01 -4.32 -5.19
N THR A 387 -22.71 -3.30 -5.67
CA THR A 387 -24.14 -3.13 -5.44
C THR A 387 -24.94 -4.22 -6.17
N ALA A 388 -24.60 -4.55 -7.41
CA ALA A 388 -25.26 -5.62 -8.17
C ALA A 388 -25.01 -7.00 -7.55
N VAL A 389 -23.76 -7.28 -7.15
CA VAL A 389 -23.38 -8.54 -6.50
C VAL A 389 -24.09 -8.67 -5.15
N SER A 390 -24.08 -7.60 -4.34
CA SER A 390 -24.77 -7.58 -3.04
C SER A 390 -26.27 -7.75 -3.20
N ALA A 391 -26.89 -7.03 -4.13
CA ALA A 391 -28.32 -7.14 -4.41
C ALA A 391 -28.72 -8.56 -4.76
N LYS A 392 -27.95 -9.29 -5.58
CA LYS A 392 -28.25 -10.69 -5.93
C LYS A 392 -27.97 -11.66 -4.78
N LEU A 393 -26.79 -11.57 -4.16
CA LEU A 393 -26.32 -12.57 -3.19
C LEU A 393 -27.01 -12.45 -1.82
N MET A 394 -27.39 -11.23 -1.42
CA MET A 394 -28.02 -10.97 -0.13
C MET A 394 -29.55 -11.21 -0.15
N THR A 395 -30.20 -11.17 -1.32
CA THR A 395 -31.64 -11.48 -1.44
C THR A 395 -31.94 -12.92 -1.86
N ALA A 396 -30.93 -13.70 -2.28
CA ALA A 396 -31.11 -15.09 -2.69
C ALA A 396 -31.66 -16.00 -1.58
N ASP A 397 -31.40 -15.67 -0.31
CA ASP A 397 -32.01 -16.36 0.83
C ASP A 397 -33.24 -15.58 1.27
N ARG A 398 -34.43 -16.07 0.93
CA ARG A 398 -35.62 -15.79 1.75
C ARG A 398 -35.34 -16.38 3.11
N VAL A 399 -35.08 -15.53 4.10
CA VAL A 399 -35.11 -15.95 5.50
C VAL A 399 -36.54 -16.39 5.79
N GLN A 400 -36.80 -17.70 5.69
CA GLN A 400 -37.99 -18.30 6.27
C GLN A 400 -37.87 -18.17 7.79
N HIS A 401 -38.24 -17.01 8.34
CA HIS A 401 -38.61 -16.96 9.73
C HIS A 401 -39.92 -17.74 9.87
N SER A 402 -39.78 -18.99 10.30
CA SER A 402 -40.88 -19.77 10.87
C SER A 402 -41.59 -18.89 11.89
N THR A 403 -42.83 -18.57 11.57
CA THR A 403 -43.84 -18.05 12.47
C THR A 403 -43.96 -18.97 13.69
N LYS A 404 -43.25 -18.65 14.76
CA LYS A 404 -43.67 -19.02 16.11
C LYS A 404 -44.35 -17.82 16.74
N THR A 405 -45.61 -17.66 16.36
CA THR A 405 -46.62 -17.03 17.22
C THR A 405 -46.64 -17.80 18.54
N PRO A 406 -46.60 -17.14 19.70
CA PRO A 406 -47.41 -17.55 20.82
C PRO A 406 -48.62 -16.62 20.84
N GLN A 407 -49.74 -17.11 20.30
CA GLN A 407 -51.02 -16.72 20.86
C GLN A 407 -50.98 -17.16 22.32
N ARG A 408 -51.14 -16.22 23.25
CA ARG A 408 -52.01 -16.38 24.43
C ARG A 408 -52.15 -15.04 25.15
N ILE A 409 -53.43 -14.64 25.15
CA ILE A 409 -54.22 -13.79 26.07
C ILE A 409 -53.48 -13.32 27.31
#